data_AF-A0A1T4ZEU7-F1
#
_entry.id   AF-A0A1T4ZEU7-F1
#
_cell.length_a   1.000
_cell.length_b   1.000
_cell.length_c   1.000
_cell.angle_alpha   90.00
_cell.angle_beta   90.00
_cell.angle_gamma   90.00
#
_symmetry.space_group_name_H-M   'P 1'
#
loop_
_entity.id
_entity.type
_entity.pdbx_description
1 polymer ?
#
loop_
_entity_poly.entity_id
_entity_poly.type
_entity_poly.pdbx_seq_one_letter_code
_entity_poly.pdbx_strand_id
1 'polypeptide(L)'
;MDLETQRLVVRQFYEENHVHLFETIWYGRCEGFAPPFERIASVTLGELSPLQVEIERINQNVPQSVSDAFARHLWYSQWNFAHLFLIKVPIDEQNFFFLFHQGVSEDAWDNDTSLVEVFTEQGEFVGATHFSDDKPVKWIERQFTHQDCRDGKRGDPPPPWSGDDPNAVYYNEPLWTEEMLIR
;
A
#
# COMPACT_ATOMS: atom_id res chain seq x y z
N MET A 1 -8.06 -22.70 8.62
CA MET A 1 -9.10 -21.74 9.04
C MET A 1 -9.92 -21.40 7.80
N ASP A 2 -11.24 -21.27 7.89
CA ASP A 2 -12.02 -20.78 6.73
C ASP A 2 -11.83 -19.27 6.54
N LEU A 3 -12.17 -18.75 5.35
CA LEU A 3 -11.94 -17.36 4.97
C LEU A 3 -12.71 -16.36 5.84
N GLU A 4 -13.91 -16.69 6.31
CA GLU A 4 -14.68 -15.78 7.18
C GLU A 4 -14.03 -15.66 8.56
N THR A 5 -13.54 -16.77 9.10
CA THR A 5 -12.77 -16.76 10.34
C THR A 5 -11.45 -15.99 10.17
N GLN A 6 -10.74 -16.18 9.07
CA GLN A 6 -9.52 -15.42 8.76
C GLN A 6 -9.79 -13.91 8.69
N ARG A 7 -10.90 -13.51 8.04
CA ARG A 7 -11.35 -12.11 8.02
C ARG A 7 -11.53 -11.57 9.42
N LEU A 8 -12.29 -12.24 10.27
CA LEU A 8 -12.56 -11.76 11.63
C LEU A 8 -11.26 -11.57 12.45
N VAL A 9 -10.34 -12.54 12.38
CA VAL A 9 -9.06 -12.50 13.10
C VAL A 9 -8.18 -11.35 12.60
N VAL A 10 -8.06 -11.18 11.27
CA VAL A 10 -7.29 -10.09 10.67
C VAL A 10 -7.88 -8.72 11.04
N ARG A 11 -9.21 -8.60 11.03
CA ARG A 11 -9.90 -7.35 11.38
C ARG A 11 -9.62 -6.94 12.81
N GLN A 12 -9.81 -7.87 13.74
CA GLN A 12 -9.53 -7.63 15.15
C GLN A 12 -8.06 -7.27 15.36
N PHE A 13 -7.14 -8.04 14.77
CA PHE A 13 -5.71 -7.76 14.86
C PHE A 13 -5.37 -6.35 14.36
N TYR A 14 -5.86 -5.98 13.18
CA TYR A 14 -5.56 -4.66 12.62
C TYR A 14 -6.19 -3.54 13.46
N GLU A 15 -7.44 -3.68 13.91
CA GLU A 15 -8.08 -2.69 14.79
C GLU A 15 -7.31 -2.49 16.10
N GLU A 16 -6.72 -3.54 16.66
CA GLU A 16 -5.90 -3.46 17.87
C GLU A 16 -4.50 -2.86 17.63
N ASN A 17 -3.94 -3.01 16.42
CA ASN A 17 -2.51 -2.75 16.16
C ASN A 17 -2.22 -1.69 15.08
N HIS A 18 -3.22 -1.17 14.37
CA HIS A 18 -3.03 -0.33 13.17
C HIS A 18 -2.17 0.92 13.41
N VAL A 19 -2.33 1.60 14.55
CA VAL A 19 -1.50 2.77 14.91
C VAL A 19 -0.03 2.38 15.03
N HIS A 20 0.28 1.36 15.84
CA HIS A 20 1.66 0.90 16.03
C HIS A 20 2.27 0.34 14.75
N LEU A 21 1.50 -0.41 13.95
CA LEU A 21 1.93 -0.87 12.63
C LEU A 21 2.29 0.31 11.72
N PHE A 22 1.41 1.30 11.62
CA PHE A 22 1.64 2.50 10.82
C PHE A 22 2.88 3.27 11.27
N GLU A 23 2.99 3.57 12.56
CA GLU A 23 4.14 4.31 13.11
C GLU A 23 5.47 3.58 12.84
N THR A 24 5.48 2.26 12.96
CA THR A 24 6.68 1.44 12.73
C THR A 24 7.07 1.42 11.26
N ILE A 25 6.09 1.22 10.38
CA ILE A 25 6.32 1.16 8.92
C ILE A 25 6.80 2.52 8.41
N TRP A 26 6.14 3.60 8.85
CA TRP A 26 6.33 4.94 8.31
C TRP A 26 7.52 5.68 8.94
N TYR A 27 7.62 5.70 10.27
CA TYR A 27 8.68 6.45 10.96
C TYR A 27 9.90 5.62 11.33
N GLY A 28 9.84 4.29 11.15
CA GLY A 28 10.88 3.38 11.65
C GLY A 28 11.02 3.40 13.17
N ARG A 29 10.00 3.93 13.89
CA ARG A 29 10.02 4.12 15.34
C ARG A 29 8.92 3.28 15.96
N CYS A 30 9.29 2.12 16.50
CA CYS A 30 8.61 1.46 17.62
C CYS A 30 9.40 0.21 18.00
N GLU A 31 10.53 0.37 18.69
CA GLU A 31 11.15 -0.76 19.37
C GLU A 31 10.19 -1.28 20.46
N GLY A 32 9.60 -2.46 20.25
CA GLY A 32 8.87 -3.22 21.27
C GLY A 32 7.35 -3.08 21.33
N PHE A 33 6.71 -2.27 20.46
CA PHE A 33 5.24 -2.10 20.47
C PHE A 33 4.54 -2.55 19.19
N ALA A 34 5.27 -2.75 18.10
CA ALA A 34 4.70 -3.27 16.86
C ALA A 34 4.56 -4.79 16.93
N PRO A 35 3.47 -5.39 16.42
CA PRO A 35 3.44 -6.82 16.19
C PRO A 35 4.56 -7.23 15.22
N PRO A 36 5.09 -8.46 15.30
CA PRO A 36 6.12 -8.93 14.38
C PRO A 36 5.68 -8.80 12.93
N PHE A 37 6.58 -8.38 12.04
CA PHE A 37 6.35 -8.40 10.60
C PHE A 37 7.67 -8.51 9.85
N GLU A 38 7.57 -8.89 8.58
CA GLU A 38 8.67 -8.92 7.62
C GLU A 38 8.35 -7.97 6.46
N ARG A 39 9.31 -7.13 6.07
CA ARG A 39 9.17 -6.29 4.86
C ARG A 39 9.50 -7.12 3.63
N ILE A 40 8.58 -7.13 2.67
CA ILE A 40 8.69 -7.87 1.41
C ILE A 40 9.08 -6.94 0.26
N ALA A 41 8.51 -5.74 0.25
CA ALA A 41 8.77 -4.71 -0.75
C ALA A 41 8.41 -3.33 -0.19
N SER A 42 9.01 -2.29 -0.75
CA SER A 42 8.64 -0.91 -0.45
C SER A 42 8.96 0.05 -1.58
N VAL A 43 8.22 1.17 -1.59
CA VAL A 43 8.55 2.37 -2.34
C VAL A 43 8.58 3.50 -1.34
N THR A 44 9.72 4.17 -1.21
CA THR A 44 9.90 5.28 -0.27
C THR A 44 10.32 6.55 -1.00
N LEU A 45 9.55 7.61 -0.79
CA LEU A 45 9.87 8.95 -1.29
C LEU A 45 10.86 9.61 -0.31
N GLY A 46 11.98 10.08 -0.84
CA GLY A 46 13.02 10.81 -0.12
C GLY A 46 12.87 12.32 -0.31
N GLU A 47 14.00 13.03 -0.42
CA GLU A 47 14.00 14.49 -0.63
C GLU A 47 13.34 14.87 -1.96
N LEU A 48 12.63 16.00 -2.00
CA LEU A 48 11.88 16.47 -3.18
C LEU A 48 12.74 17.16 -4.25
N SER A 49 14.03 17.41 -4.01
CA SER A 49 14.88 18.14 -4.97
C SER A 49 16.37 17.73 -4.94
N PRO A 50 16.81 16.87 -5.88
CA PRO A 50 15.97 16.12 -6.81
C PRO A 50 15.08 15.11 -6.06
N LEU A 51 13.88 14.85 -6.57
CA LEU A 51 13.03 13.78 -6.03
C LEU A 51 13.84 12.47 -6.00
N GLN A 52 14.10 11.97 -4.80
CA GLN A 52 14.66 10.65 -4.61
C GLN A 52 13.54 9.67 -4.32
N VAL A 53 13.55 8.52 -4.97
CA VAL A 53 12.62 7.44 -4.67
C VAL A 53 13.41 6.16 -4.59
N GLU A 54 13.29 5.46 -3.49
CA GLU A 54 13.94 4.17 -3.27
C GLU A 54 12.93 3.06 -3.43
N ILE A 55 13.32 1.99 -4.13
CA ILE A 55 12.45 0.83 -4.37
C ILE A 55 13.14 -0.45 -3.95
N GLU A 56 12.49 -1.11 -3.00
CA GLU A 56 12.72 -2.50 -2.70
C GLU A 56 11.62 -3.30 -3.42
N ARG A 57 11.99 -3.98 -4.51
CA ARG A 57 11.07 -4.89 -5.19
C ARG A 57 10.83 -6.13 -4.33
N ILE A 58 9.72 -6.80 -4.60
CA ILE A 58 9.36 -8.08 -4.00
C ILE A 58 10.54 -9.05 -4.17
N ASN A 59 11.18 -9.41 -3.06
CA ASN A 59 12.39 -10.23 -3.00
C ASN A 59 12.11 -11.66 -2.51
N GLN A 60 10.84 -12.02 -2.37
CA GLN A 60 10.37 -13.30 -1.84
C GLN A 60 9.24 -13.88 -2.70
N ASN A 61 8.96 -15.17 -2.52
CA ASN A 61 7.80 -15.79 -3.16
C ASN A 61 6.52 -15.27 -2.54
N VAL A 62 5.71 -14.57 -3.34
CA VAL A 62 4.36 -14.15 -2.99
C VAL A 62 3.37 -14.70 -4.02
N PRO A 63 2.08 -14.85 -3.67
CA PRO A 63 1.04 -15.15 -4.64
C PRO A 63 0.93 -14.09 -5.73
N GLN A 64 0.56 -14.50 -6.95
CA GLN A 64 0.42 -13.58 -8.09
C GLN A 64 -0.54 -12.42 -7.79
N SER A 65 -1.65 -12.68 -7.09
CA SER A 65 -2.62 -11.64 -6.70
C SER A 65 -2.01 -10.54 -5.82
N VAL A 66 -1.06 -10.90 -4.95
CA VAL A 66 -0.33 -9.94 -4.10
C VAL A 66 0.67 -9.14 -4.93
N SER A 67 1.37 -9.81 -5.85
CA SER A 67 2.26 -9.15 -6.81
C SER A 67 1.50 -8.16 -7.70
N ASP A 68 0.33 -8.55 -8.21
CA ASP A 68 -0.55 -7.71 -9.04
C ASP A 68 -1.07 -6.51 -8.26
N ALA A 69 -1.47 -6.70 -7.00
CA ALA A 69 -1.86 -5.61 -6.12
C ALA A 69 -0.70 -4.63 -5.89
N PHE A 70 0.51 -5.12 -5.61
CA PHE A 70 1.67 -4.25 -5.46
C PHE A 70 1.98 -3.46 -6.73
N ALA A 71 1.98 -4.11 -7.91
CA ALA A 71 2.19 -3.44 -9.20
C ALA A 71 1.12 -2.39 -9.50
N ARG A 72 -0.15 -2.67 -9.16
CA ARG A 72 -1.26 -1.73 -9.27
C ARG A 72 -1.05 -0.50 -8.38
N HIS A 73 -0.70 -0.69 -7.12
CA HIS A 73 -0.45 0.43 -6.21
C HIS A 73 0.82 1.20 -6.57
N LEU A 74 1.84 0.52 -7.13
CA LEU A 74 3.03 1.14 -7.71
C LEU A 74 2.66 2.05 -8.88
N TRP A 75 1.79 1.58 -9.77
CA TRP A 75 1.24 2.42 -10.83
C TRP A 75 0.55 3.66 -10.26
N TYR A 76 -0.33 3.53 -9.26
CA TYR A 76 -1.02 4.68 -8.67
C TYR A 76 -0.08 5.65 -7.95
N SER A 77 0.96 5.13 -7.27
CA SER A 77 1.92 5.95 -6.51
C SER A 77 2.69 6.95 -7.38
N GLN A 78 2.84 6.66 -8.68
CA GLN A 78 3.42 7.54 -9.69
C GLN A 78 2.59 8.80 -9.94
N TRP A 79 1.31 8.81 -9.56
CA TRP A 79 0.38 9.91 -9.83
C TRP A 79 0.01 10.71 -8.60
N ASN A 80 0.28 10.18 -7.40
CA ASN A 80 -0.12 10.83 -6.17
C ASN A 80 0.99 11.02 -5.14
N PHE A 81 2.26 10.68 -5.44
CA PHE A 81 3.34 10.72 -4.44
C PHE A 81 2.97 9.95 -3.18
N ALA A 82 2.89 8.64 -3.31
CA ALA A 82 2.67 7.74 -2.18
C ALA A 82 3.87 6.84 -1.91
N HIS A 83 4.12 6.58 -0.62
CA HIS A 83 4.93 5.45 -0.19
C HIS A 83 4.11 4.17 -0.27
N LEU A 84 4.79 3.07 -0.58
CA LEU A 84 4.21 1.73 -0.56
C LEU A 84 4.99 0.85 0.39
N PHE A 85 4.28 0.00 1.12
CA PHE A 85 4.90 -1.03 1.93
C PHE A 85 4.11 -2.32 1.79
N LEU A 86 4.75 -3.36 1.28
CA LEU A 86 4.23 -4.72 1.34
C LEU A 86 4.93 -5.44 2.48
N ILE A 87 4.16 -5.83 3.49
CA ILE A 87 4.68 -6.56 4.64
C ILE A 87 3.96 -7.90 4.80
N LYS A 88 4.65 -8.86 5.42
CA LYS A 88 4.10 -10.14 5.85
C LYS A 88 3.96 -10.14 7.36
N VAL A 89 2.77 -10.41 7.86
CA VAL A 89 2.41 -10.35 9.27
C VAL A 89 1.88 -11.73 9.72
N PRO A 90 2.51 -12.38 10.71
CA PRO A 90 1.97 -13.58 11.34
C PRO A 90 0.85 -13.23 12.32
N ILE A 91 -0.33 -13.83 12.13
CA ILE A 91 -1.53 -13.68 12.97
C ILE A 91 -2.13 -15.08 13.18
N ASP A 92 -2.27 -15.52 14.42
CA ASP A 92 -2.82 -16.84 14.79
C ASP A 92 -2.26 -18.00 13.95
N GLU A 93 -0.92 -18.13 13.96
CA GLU A 93 -0.15 -19.18 13.25
C GLU A 93 -0.25 -19.15 11.71
N GLN A 94 -0.87 -18.11 11.14
CA GLN A 94 -0.99 -17.92 9.69
C GLN A 94 -0.33 -16.62 9.26
N ASN A 95 0.21 -16.59 8.05
CA ASN A 95 0.77 -15.38 7.49
C ASN A 95 -0.24 -14.64 6.63
N PHE A 96 -0.21 -13.33 6.72
CA PHE A 96 -1.02 -12.42 5.91
C PHE A 96 -0.13 -11.36 5.28
N PHE A 97 -0.46 -10.95 4.06
CA PHE A 97 0.21 -9.85 3.39
C PHE A 97 -0.62 -8.58 3.56
N PHE A 98 0.01 -7.53 4.06
CA PHE A 98 -0.58 -6.21 4.17
C PHE A 98 0.12 -5.28 3.18
N LEU A 99 -0.66 -4.67 2.29
CA LEU A 99 -0.18 -3.67 1.34
C LEU A 99 -0.68 -2.29 1.79
N PHE A 100 0.26 -1.46 2.23
CA PHE A 100 0.02 -0.07 2.59
C PHE A 100 0.32 0.82 1.39
N HIS A 101 -0.58 1.76 1.11
CA HIS A 101 -0.37 2.87 0.17
C HIS A 101 -0.69 4.16 0.91
N GLN A 102 0.31 5.02 1.06
CA GLN A 102 0.28 6.16 1.97
C GLN A 102 0.78 7.41 1.25
N GLY A 103 -0.11 8.34 1.00
CA GLY A 103 0.20 9.65 0.44
C GLY A 103 0.96 10.53 1.41
N VAL A 104 1.61 11.55 0.88
CA VAL A 104 2.36 12.54 1.66
C VAL A 104 1.52 13.81 1.80
N SER A 105 1.21 14.20 3.04
CA SER A 105 0.35 15.37 3.35
C SER A 105 1.13 16.68 3.60
N GLU A 106 2.46 16.68 3.51
CA GLU A 106 3.29 17.85 3.84
C GLU A 106 4.03 18.45 2.64
N ASP A 107 3.79 17.92 1.44
CA ASP A 107 4.23 18.54 0.21
C ASP A 107 3.09 19.42 -0.36
N ALA A 108 3.38 20.26 -1.35
CA ALA A 108 2.39 21.16 -1.94
C ALA A 108 1.21 20.44 -2.64
N TRP A 109 1.11 19.11 -2.54
CA TRP A 109 0.14 18.26 -3.22
C TRP A 109 -0.98 17.73 -2.30
N ASP A 110 -0.79 17.78 -0.97
CA ASP A 110 -1.83 17.49 0.05
C ASP A 110 -2.57 16.16 -0.24
N ASN A 111 -1.79 15.08 -0.34
CA ASN A 111 -2.31 13.75 -0.65
C ASN A 111 -2.58 12.93 0.62
N ASP A 112 -3.79 13.03 1.15
CA ASP A 112 -4.27 12.25 2.30
C ASP A 112 -4.73 10.80 1.94
N THR A 113 -4.14 10.19 0.92
CA THR A 113 -4.50 8.81 0.54
C THR A 113 -3.87 7.81 1.51
N SER A 114 -4.64 7.25 2.43
CA SER A 114 -4.17 6.20 3.35
C SER A 114 -4.98 4.91 3.16
N LEU A 115 -4.40 3.95 2.44
CA LEU A 115 -5.06 2.70 2.03
C LEU A 115 -4.30 1.48 2.55
N VAL A 116 -5.05 0.46 2.95
CA VAL A 116 -4.51 -0.87 3.33
C VAL A 116 -5.34 -1.97 2.68
N GLU A 117 -4.69 -2.87 1.95
CA GLU A 117 -5.27 -4.13 1.47
C GLU A 117 -4.62 -5.32 2.17
N VAL A 118 -5.41 -6.35 2.49
CA VAL A 118 -4.94 -7.55 3.15
C VAL A 118 -5.25 -8.81 2.35
N PHE A 119 -4.26 -9.69 2.23
CA PHE A 119 -4.35 -10.96 1.54
C PHE A 119 -3.88 -12.11 2.43
N THR A 120 -4.43 -13.31 2.21
CA THR A 120 -3.92 -14.53 2.83
C THR A 120 -2.58 -14.93 2.23
N GLU A 121 -1.86 -15.84 2.88
CA GLU A 121 -0.62 -16.43 2.32
C GLU A 121 -0.85 -17.14 0.97
N GLN A 122 -2.08 -17.59 0.70
CA GLN A 122 -2.47 -18.19 -0.59
C GLN A 122 -2.89 -17.15 -1.63
N GLY A 123 -2.95 -15.86 -1.26
CA GLY A 123 -3.28 -14.76 -2.15
C GLY A 123 -4.77 -14.45 -2.26
N GLU A 124 -5.59 -14.98 -1.36
CA GLU A 124 -7.02 -14.65 -1.31
C GLU A 124 -7.21 -13.28 -0.66
N PHE A 125 -8.09 -12.46 -1.23
CA PHE A 125 -8.38 -11.16 -0.67
C PHE A 125 -9.19 -11.29 0.62
N VAL A 126 -8.66 -10.74 1.71
CA VAL A 126 -9.28 -10.77 3.04
C VAL A 126 -10.15 -9.53 3.24
N GLY A 127 -9.62 -8.36 2.93
CA GLY A 127 -10.33 -7.10 3.13
C GLY A 127 -9.43 -5.90 2.89
N ALA A 128 -10.04 -4.72 2.84
CA ALA A 128 -9.34 -3.46 2.73
C ALA A 128 -9.91 -2.43 3.68
N THR A 129 -9.15 -1.40 4.02
CA THR A 129 -9.60 -0.27 4.84
C THR A 129 -8.80 0.98 4.51
N HIS A 130 -9.40 2.14 4.81
CA HIS A 130 -8.63 3.37 4.94
C HIS A 130 -7.98 3.41 6.32
N PHE A 131 -6.74 3.88 6.40
CA PHE A 131 -6.10 4.17 7.68
C PHE A 131 -6.45 5.60 8.12
N SER A 132 -6.72 5.79 9.41
CA SER A 132 -7.06 7.08 10.02
C SER A 132 -6.84 6.98 11.53
N ASP A 133 -6.07 7.90 12.10
CA ASP A 133 -5.74 7.91 13.54
C ASP A 133 -6.95 8.25 14.43
N ASP A 134 -7.92 8.98 13.87
CA ASP A 134 -9.02 9.62 14.61
C ASP A 134 -10.39 8.99 14.34
N LYS A 135 -10.48 8.02 13.41
CA LYS A 135 -11.76 7.42 12.99
C LYS A 135 -11.76 5.90 13.18
N PRO A 136 -12.93 5.32 13.48
CA PRO A 136 -13.09 3.87 13.49
C PRO A 136 -12.68 3.27 12.14
N VAL A 137 -11.94 2.16 12.19
CA VAL A 137 -11.60 1.35 11.01
C VAL A 137 -12.89 0.90 10.32
N LYS A 138 -12.95 1.09 9.00
CA LYS A 138 -14.09 0.69 8.18
C LYS A 138 -13.64 -0.26 7.08
N TRP A 139 -13.98 -1.53 7.26
CA TRP A 139 -13.66 -2.58 6.32
C TRP A 139 -14.47 -2.50 5.02
N ILE A 140 -13.78 -2.82 3.93
CA ILE A 140 -14.25 -2.81 2.56
C ILE A 140 -14.02 -4.21 1.98
N GLU A 141 -15.07 -4.78 1.38
CA GLU A 141 -15.09 -6.14 0.80
C GLU A 141 -14.64 -6.17 -0.67
N ARG A 142 -13.79 -5.22 -1.08
CA ARG A 142 -13.20 -5.15 -2.42
C ARG A 142 -11.79 -4.56 -2.37
N GLN A 143 -10.99 -4.92 -3.37
CA GLN A 143 -9.72 -4.24 -3.63
C GLN A 143 -9.96 -2.78 -4.06
N PHE A 144 -8.97 -1.95 -3.78
CA PHE A 144 -8.89 -0.58 -4.24
C PHE A 144 -8.57 -0.52 -5.74
N THR A 145 -9.10 0.53 -6.34
CA THR A 145 -8.88 0.88 -7.74
C THR A 145 -8.37 2.31 -7.81
N HIS A 146 -8.05 2.77 -9.02
CA HIS A 146 -7.71 4.17 -9.26
C HIS A 146 -8.70 5.17 -8.64
N GLN A 147 -10.00 4.85 -8.55
CA GLN A 147 -11.02 5.74 -7.97
C GLN A 147 -10.84 6.00 -6.47
N ASP A 148 -10.09 5.14 -5.78
CA ASP A 148 -9.80 5.24 -4.36
C ASP A 148 -8.51 6.03 -4.08
N CYS A 149 -7.80 6.43 -5.15
CA CYS A 149 -6.61 7.27 -5.10
C CYS A 149 -6.94 8.65 -5.67
N ARG A 150 -6.26 9.68 -5.17
CA ARG A 150 -6.37 11.05 -5.70
C ARG A 150 -5.12 11.41 -6.48
N ASP A 151 -5.23 11.87 -7.72
CA ASP A 151 -4.15 12.51 -8.48
C ASP A 151 -3.72 13.77 -7.73
N GLY A 152 -2.45 13.82 -7.30
CA GLY A 152 -1.92 14.94 -6.52
C GLY A 152 -2.00 16.27 -7.27
N LYS A 153 -1.89 16.26 -8.61
CA LYS A 153 -1.91 17.46 -9.46
C LYS A 153 -3.30 18.04 -9.68
N ARG A 154 -4.29 17.16 -9.87
CA ARG A 154 -5.60 17.56 -10.42
C ARG A 154 -6.75 17.33 -9.45
N GLY A 155 -6.56 16.46 -8.46
CA GLY A 155 -7.61 16.02 -7.56
C GLY A 155 -8.58 15.00 -8.15
N ASP A 156 -8.46 14.64 -9.43
CA ASP A 156 -9.19 13.56 -10.09
C ASP A 156 -8.53 12.20 -9.80
N PRO A 157 -9.17 11.05 -10.06
CA PRO A 157 -8.49 9.75 -9.98
C PRO A 157 -7.31 9.63 -10.97
N PRO A 158 -6.21 8.92 -10.62
CA PRO A 158 -5.19 8.56 -11.59
C PRO A 158 -5.77 7.69 -12.71
N PRO A 159 -5.06 7.52 -13.85
CA PRO A 159 -5.50 6.60 -14.88
C PRO A 159 -5.65 5.17 -14.34
N PRO A 160 -6.63 4.41 -14.85
CA PRO A 160 -6.82 3.02 -14.45
C PRO A 160 -5.55 2.21 -14.73
N TRP A 161 -5.26 1.27 -13.84
CA TRP A 161 -4.17 0.32 -14.06
C TRP A 161 -4.57 -0.60 -15.21
N SER A 162 -3.81 -0.57 -16.31
CA SER A 162 -4.14 -1.29 -17.53
C SER A 162 -3.66 -2.74 -17.56
N GLY A 163 -2.75 -3.14 -16.66
CA GLY A 163 -2.14 -4.47 -16.61
C GLY A 163 -1.49 -4.86 -17.94
N ASP A 164 -0.18 -4.68 -18.08
CA ASP A 164 0.65 -5.07 -19.25
C ASP A 164 0.13 -4.71 -20.67
N ASP A 165 -0.89 -3.84 -20.83
CA ASP A 165 -1.33 -3.41 -22.16
C ASP A 165 -0.36 -2.36 -22.74
N PRO A 166 0.42 -2.68 -23.79
CA PRO A 166 1.34 -1.73 -24.44
C PRO A 166 0.61 -0.59 -25.17
N ASN A 167 -0.72 -0.61 -25.24
CA ASN A 167 -1.54 0.44 -25.87
C ASN A 167 -2.29 1.31 -24.86
N ALA A 168 -1.97 1.21 -23.56
CA ALA A 168 -2.58 2.05 -22.55
C ALA A 168 -2.36 3.53 -22.88
N VAL A 169 -3.47 4.23 -23.13
CA VAL A 169 -3.49 5.62 -23.60
C VAL A 169 -2.73 6.52 -22.62
N TYR A 170 -1.68 7.17 -23.12
CA TYR A 170 -0.88 8.15 -22.38
C TYR A 170 -1.69 9.43 -22.15
N TYR A 171 -2.35 9.52 -21.01
CA TYR A 171 -2.75 10.79 -20.43
C TYR A 171 -1.56 11.37 -19.63
N ASN A 172 -1.59 12.68 -19.33
CA ASN A 172 -0.51 13.55 -18.81
C ASN A 172 0.60 12.86 -18.00
N GLU A 173 1.84 13.32 -18.15
CA GLU A 173 3.01 12.68 -17.52
C GLU A 173 2.86 12.46 -15.99
N PRO A 174 3.22 11.26 -15.48
CA PRO A 174 3.20 10.95 -14.06
C PRO A 174 4.13 11.89 -13.27
N LEU A 175 3.97 11.95 -11.95
CA LEU A 175 4.84 12.71 -11.05
C LEU A 175 6.25 12.11 -10.98
N TRP A 176 6.36 10.78 -11.13
CA TRP A 176 7.63 10.05 -11.27
C TRP A 176 7.43 8.77 -12.08
N THR A 177 8.52 8.20 -12.62
CA THR A 177 8.51 6.97 -13.44
C THR A 177 9.49 5.94 -12.90
N GLU A 178 9.37 4.67 -13.31
CA GLU A 178 10.36 3.62 -12.99
C GLU A 178 11.81 3.94 -13.31
N GLU A 179 12.06 4.72 -14.35
CA GLU A 179 13.40 5.16 -14.70
C GLU A 179 13.99 6.14 -13.66
N MET A 180 13.16 6.90 -12.95
CA MET A 180 13.60 7.78 -11.87
C MET A 180 13.89 7.02 -10.57
N LEU A 181 13.49 5.74 -10.48
CA LEU A 181 13.52 4.90 -9.27
C LEU A 181 14.84 4.11 -9.13
N ILE A 182 15.57 3.92 -10.22
CA ILE A 182 16.81 3.15 -10.26
C ILE A 182 17.97 4.15 -10.46
N ARG A 183 18.58 4.59 -9.36
CA ARG A 183 19.85 5.31 -9.36
C ARG A 183 20.81 4.74 -8.34
#